data_AF-A0A5J4Q3H1-F1
#
_entry.id   AF-A0A5J4Q3H1-F1
#
_cell.length_a   1.000
_cell.length_b   1.000
_cell.length_c   1.000
_cell.angle_alpha   90.00
_cell.angle_beta   90.00
_cell.angle_gamma   90.00
#
_symmetry.space_group_name_H-M   'P 1'
#
loop_
_entity.id
_entity.type
_entity.pdbx_description
1 polymer ?
#
loop_
_entity_poly.entity_id
_entity_poly.type
_entity_poly.pdbx_seq_one_letter_code
_entity_poly.pdbx_strand_id
1 'polypeptide(L)'
;SFTSCNDDDNDIINNDKLYQSILEEYVNKTVVPTYKELAEAALVMRQANIALENEPTDAAMKAASDAWMRARVAWEISEAFLFGPVGENALDIDGHIDSWPLELNEIQKEIAKEGNLTGADAWDKEAEVIGFHVTEYLLYRDGQSRSVKDLTPEELNYLVAATDALV
;
A
#
# COMPACT_ATOMS: atom_id res chain seq x y z
N SER A 1 56.50 8.47 14.89
CA SER A 1 56.06 8.24 16.27
C SER A 1 54.58 8.52 16.29
N PHE A 2 53.74 7.50 16.45
CA PHE A 2 52.30 7.66 16.63
C PHE A 2 52.04 7.81 18.13
N THR A 3 51.56 8.97 18.55
CA THR A 3 51.08 9.20 19.92
C THR A 3 49.66 8.65 20.01
N SER A 4 49.50 7.59 20.81
CA SER A 4 48.20 7.07 21.26
C SER A 4 47.76 7.91 22.46
N CYS A 5 46.59 8.54 22.40
CA CYS A 5 45.96 9.09 23.60
C CYS A 5 45.38 7.92 24.40
N ASN A 6 46.03 7.58 25.51
CA ASN A 6 45.40 6.87 26.61
C ASN A 6 44.69 7.92 27.46
N ASP A 7 43.37 7.99 27.35
CA ASP A 7 42.51 8.46 28.43
C ASP A 7 41.41 7.41 28.61
N ASP A 8 41.56 6.60 29.67
CA ASP A 8 40.59 5.62 30.15
C ASP A 8 39.42 6.32 30.87
N ASP A 9 38.71 7.22 30.17
CA ASP A 9 37.42 7.73 30.64
C ASP A 9 36.31 6.97 29.91
N ASN A 10 36.05 5.74 30.38
CA ASN A 10 34.80 5.02 30.08
C ASN A 10 33.61 5.66 30.80
N ASP A 11 33.42 6.97 30.61
CA ASP A 11 32.15 7.59 30.92
C ASP A 11 31.17 7.08 29.86
N ILE A 12 30.34 6.11 30.25
CA ILE A 12 29.14 5.78 29.48
C ILE A 12 28.30 7.06 29.49
N ILE A 13 28.43 7.87 28.46
CA ILE A 13 27.58 9.03 28.26
C ILE A 13 26.15 8.48 28.09
N ASN A 14 25.37 8.55 29.17
CA ASN A 14 23.98 8.13 29.18
C ASN A 14 23.18 9.12 28.31
N ASN A 15 23.04 8.77 27.05
CA ASN A 15 22.23 9.49 26.06
C ASN A 15 20.79 8.96 25.99
N ASP A 16 20.35 8.14 26.96
CA ASP A 16 19.04 7.48 26.90
C ASP A 16 17.90 8.50 26.74
N LYS A 17 17.98 9.64 27.43
CA LYS A 17 17.00 10.74 27.29
C LYS A 17 16.99 11.36 25.89
N LEU A 18 18.17 11.51 25.28
CA LEU A 18 18.28 12.06 23.92
C LEU A 18 17.71 11.07 22.90
N TYR A 19 18.10 9.79 22.99
CA TYR A 19 17.59 8.75 22.10
C TYR A 19 16.09 8.55 22.25
N GLN A 20 15.57 8.57 23.48
CA GLN A 20 14.14 8.54 23.73
C GLN A 20 13.42 9.72 23.05
N SER A 21 13.94 10.94 23.20
CA SER A 21 13.35 12.13 22.54
C SER A 21 13.36 12.01 21.02
N ILE A 22 14.43 11.48 20.43
CA ILE A 22 14.53 11.28 18.98
C ILE A 22 13.50 10.25 18.51
N LEU A 23 13.36 9.13 19.24
CA LEU A 23 12.40 8.07 18.91
C LEU A 23 10.96 8.56 19.07
N GLU A 24 10.66 9.33 20.12
CA GLU A 24 9.34 9.94 20.31
C GLU A 24 8.99 10.90 19.17
N GLU A 25 9.94 11.71 18.71
CA GLU A 25 9.72 12.60 17.57
C GLU A 25 9.57 11.81 16.26
N TYR A 26 10.42 10.83 16.01
CA TYR A 26 10.35 9.94 14.86
C TYR A 26 8.98 9.26 14.74
N VAL A 27 8.49 8.66 15.83
CA VAL A 27 7.17 8.00 15.86
C VAL A 27 6.04 9.01 15.62
N ASN A 28 6.03 10.13 16.35
CA ASN A 28 4.89 11.06 16.34
C ASN A 28 4.87 12.02 15.15
N LYS A 29 6.01 12.25 14.49
CA LYS A 29 6.16 13.22 13.39
C LYS A 29 6.42 12.57 12.04
N THR A 30 6.86 11.30 12.01
CA THR A 30 7.13 10.57 10.76
C THR A 30 6.21 9.37 10.64
N VAL A 31 6.36 8.36 11.51
CA VAL A 31 5.68 7.06 11.34
C VAL A 31 4.16 7.18 11.39
N VAL A 32 3.61 7.74 12.48
CA VAL A 32 2.16 7.84 12.66
C VAL A 32 1.51 8.76 11.61
N PRO A 33 2.05 9.96 11.31
CA PRO A 33 1.50 10.80 10.25
C PRO A 33 1.54 10.15 8.86
N THR A 34 2.60 9.41 8.51
CA THR A 34 2.69 8.73 7.21
C THR A 34 1.62 7.66 7.05
N TYR A 35 1.45 6.78 8.05
CA TYR A 35 0.37 5.77 7.99
C TYR A 35 -1.03 6.38 8.03
N LYS A 36 -1.20 7.51 8.70
CA LYS A 36 -2.46 8.26 8.65
C LYS A 36 -2.75 8.80 7.24
N GLU A 37 -1.77 9.41 6.58
CA GLU A 37 -1.93 9.88 5.20
C GLU A 37 -2.21 8.71 4.25
N LEU A 38 -1.54 7.57 4.43
CA LEU A 38 -1.81 6.36 3.65
C LEU A 38 -3.27 5.91 3.81
N ALA A 39 -3.77 5.80 5.05
CA ALA A 39 -5.15 5.40 5.30
C ALA A 39 -6.17 6.38 4.70
N GLU A 40 -5.92 7.70 4.82
CA GLU A 40 -6.77 8.73 4.23
C GLU A 40 -6.74 8.67 2.69
N ALA A 41 -5.58 8.43 2.08
CA ALA A 41 -5.42 8.29 0.63
C ALA A 41 -6.08 6.99 0.11
N ALA A 42 -5.96 5.87 0.82
CA ALA A 42 -6.62 4.62 0.48
C ALA A 42 -8.15 4.75 0.53
N LEU A 43 -8.71 5.48 1.50
CA LEU A 43 -10.14 5.80 1.55
C LEU A 43 -10.61 6.63 0.35
N VAL A 44 -9.79 7.58 -0.12
CA VAL A 44 -10.08 8.37 -1.33
C VAL A 44 -10.02 7.49 -2.58
N MET A 45 -9.03 6.60 -2.68
CA MET A 45 -8.92 5.63 -3.77
C MET A 45 -10.14 4.70 -3.81
N ARG A 46 -10.59 4.19 -2.66
CA ARG A 46 -11.81 3.38 -2.54
C ARG A 46 -13.03 4.10 -3.09
N GLN A 47 -13.24 5.36 -2.69
CA GLN A 47 -14.36 6.16 -3.18
C GLN A 47 -14.29 6.38 -4.71
N ALA A 48 -13.10 6.62 -5.25
CA ALA A 48 -12.91 6.80 -6.69
C ALA A 48 -13.18 5.50 -7.47
N ASN A 49 -12.73 4.35 -6.95
CA ASN A 49 -12.95 3.04 -7.58
C ASN A 49 -14.43 2.63 -7.53
N ILE A 50 -15.14 2.89 -6.42
CA ILE A 50 -16.60 2.70 -6.35
C ILE A 50 -17.32 3.62 -7.34
N ALA A 51 -16.89 4.87 -7.49
CA ALA A 51 -17.48 5.79 -8.47
C ALA A 51 -17.26 5.31 -9.91
N LEU A 52 -16.06 4.78 -10.21
CA LEU A 52 -15.72 4.18 -11.49
C LEU A 52 -16.58 2.94 -11.81
N GLU A 53 -16.80 2.06 -10.84
CA GLU A 53 -17.67 0.88 -11.00
C GLU A 53 -19.12 1.30 -11.31
N ASN A 54 -19.64 2.32 -10.60
CA ASN A 54 -21.02 2.77 -10.77
C ASN A 54 -21.27 3.58 -12.05
N GLU A 55 -20.30 4.40 -12.48
CA GLU A 55 -20.40 5.22 -13.70
C GLU A 55 -19.09 5.15 -14.51
N PRO A 56 -18.90 4.07 -15.30
CA PRO A 56 -17.65 3.84 -16.01
C PRO A 56 -17.44 4.85 -17.15
N THR A 57 -16.56 5.83 -16.91
CA THR A 57 -16.13 6.82 -17.89
C THR A 57 -14.61 6.97 -17.87
N ASP A 58 -14.00 7.44 -18.96
CA ASP A 58 -12.56 7.71 -18.99
C ASP A 58 -12.15 8.78 -17.95
N ALA A 59 -13.06 9.71 -17.62
CA ALA A 59 -12.84 10.69 -16.57
C ALA A 59 -12.81 10.04 -15.17
N ALA A 60 -13.73 9.11 -14.88
CA ALA A 60 -13.72 8.33 -13.64
C ALA A 60 -12.49 7.41 -13.58
N MET A 61 -12.09 6.81 -14.69
CA MET A 61 -10.89 5.97 -14.78
C MET A 61 -9.62 6.76 -14.44
N LYS A 62 -9.52 7.98 -14.97
CA LYS A 62 -8.44 8.89 -14.61
C LYS A 62 -8.48 9.28 -13.12
N ALA A 63 -9.66 9.58 -12.58
CA ALA A 63 -9.79 9.94 -11.17
C ALA A 63 -9.37 8.78 -10.23
N ALA A 64 -9.77 7.55 -10.56
CA ALA A 64 -9.35 6.32 -9.89
C ALA A 64 -7.83 6.11 -9.97
N SER A 65 -7.25 6.25 -11.17
CA SER A 65 -5.81 6.17 -11.40
C SER A 65 -5.02 7.20 -10.58
N ASP A 66 -5.46 8.47 -10.59
CA ASP A 66 -4.82 9.56 -9.84
C ASP A 66 -4.90 9.31 -8.31
N ALA A 67 -6.04 8.79 -7.84
CA ALA A 67 -6.22 8.44 -6.43
C ALA A 67 -5.33 7.25 -6.01
N TRP A 68 -5.19 6.25 -6.87
CA TRP A 68 -4.24 5.15 -6.67
C TRP A 68 -2.81 5.65 -6.55
N MET A 69 -2.37 6.55 -7.44
CA MET A 69 -1.02 7.11 -7.39
C MET A 69 -0.76 7.84 -6.07
N ARG A 70 -1.76 8.57 -5.56
CA ARG A 70 -1.64 9.23 -4.25
C ARG A 70 -1.47 8.22 -3.11
N ALA A 71 -2.27 7.17 -3.07
CA ALA A 71 -2.16 6.11 -2.07
C ALA A 71 -0.80 5.40 -2.17
N ARG A 72 -0.35 5.10 -3.40
CA ARG A 72 0.94 4.48 -3.66
C ARG A 72 2.10 5.32 -3.14
N VAL A 73 2.12 6.63 -3.42
CA VAL A 73 3.15 7.53 -2.91
C VAL A 73 3.19 7.53 -1.38
N ALA A 74 2.03 7.51 -0.71
CA ALA A 74 1.97 7.46 0.74
C ALA A 74 2.51 6.13 1.31
N TRP A 75 2.25 5.00 0.63
CA TRP A 75 2.80 3.69 0.97
C TRP A 75 4.32 3.65 0.80
N GLU A 76 4.83 4.04 -0.36
CA GLU A 76 6.27 4.01 -0.70
C GLU A 76 7.12 4.85 0.27
N ILE A 77 6.58 5.99 0.74
CA ILE A 77 7.26 6.82 1.75
C ILE A 77 7.34 6.09 3.11
N SER A 78 6.44 5.15 3.39
CA SER A 78 6.44 4.35 4.61
C SER A 78 7.46 3.21 4.61
N GLU A 79 7.98 2.83 3.44
CA GLU A 79 8.87 1.67 3.31
C GLU A 79 10.22 1.81 4.02
N ALA A 80 10.60 3.05 4.37
CA ALA A 80 11.76 3.29 5.25
C ALA A 80 11.61 2.67 6.65
N PHE A 81 10.41 2.19 7.01
CA PHE A 81 10.10 1.64 8.33
C PHE A 81 9.12 0.47 8.32
N LEU A 82 9.41 -0.53 7.48
CA LEU A 82 8.71 -1.82 7.43
C LEU A 82 9.07 -2.75 8.58
N PHE A 83 8.87 -2.28 9.81
CA PHE A 83 9.01 -3.08 11.02
C PHE A 83 7.83 -2.88 11.96
N GLY A 84 7.66 -3.79 12.92
CA GLY A 84 6.48 -3.80 13.77
C GLY A 84 5.27 -4.35 13.02
N PRO A 85 4.06 -3.78 13.16
CA PRO A 85 2.82 -4.38 12.63
C PRO A 85 2.88 -4.74 11.15
N VAL A 86 3.52 -3.90 10.33
CA VAL A 86 3.57 -4.06 8.87
C VAL A 86 4.43 -5.25 8.40
N GLY A 87 5.44 -5.65 9.19
CA GLY A 87 6.42 -6.64 8.76
C GLY A 87 5.97 -8.09 8.93
N GLU A 88 6.65 -8.98 8.21
CA GLU A 88 6.41 -10.43 8.13
C GLU A 88 6.35 -11.13 9.50
N ASN A 89 7.09 -10.64 10.49
CA ASN A 89 7.13 -11.21 11.85
C ASN A 89 5.95 -10.77 12.74
N ALA A 90 4.99 -10.02 12.19
CA ALA A 90 3.83 -9.50 12.90
C ALA A 90 2.52 -9.78 12.14
N LEU A 91 1.94 -8.78 11.48
CA LEU A 91 0.69 -8.93 10.71
C LEU A 91 0.94 -9.14 9.23
N ASP A 92 2.18 -9.04 8.76
CA ASP A 92 2.57 -9.23 7.36
C ASP A 92 1.73 -8.39 6.38
N ILE A 93 1.47 -7.13 6.76
CA ILE A 93 0.70 -6.22 5.92
C ILE A 93 1.46 -5.91 4.63
N ASP A 94 2.77 -5.72 4.70
CA ASP A 94 3.64 -5.53 3.53
C ASP A 94 3.47 -6.66 2.51
N GLY A 95 3.67 -7.90 2.98
CA GLY A 95 3.48 -9.10 2.17
C GLY A 95 2.10 -9.16 1.55
N HIS A 96 1.04 -8.85 2.31
CA HIS A 96 -0.34 -8.96 1.84
C HIS A 96 -0.76 -7.88 0.85
N ILE A 97 -0.43 -6.61 1.12
CA ILE A 97 -0.95 -5.47 0.34
C ILE A 97 -0.04 -5.05 -0.81
N ASP A 98 1.22 -5.49 -0.80
CA ASP A 98 2.22 -5.06 -1.78
C ASP A 98 3.04 -6.19 -2.41
N SER A 99 2.45 -7.38 -2.52
CA SER A 99 3.15 -8.52 -3.14
C SER A 99 3.44 -8.30 -4.62
N TRP A 100 4.67 -8.67 -5.00
CA TRP A 100 5.14 -8.74 -6.36
C TRP A 100 6.09 -9.94 -6.55
N PRO A 101 5.99 -10.74 -7.63
CA PRO A 101 5.12 -10.57 -8.80
C PRO A 101 3.67 -11.06 -8.60
N LEU A 102 2.78 -10.60 -9.48
CA LEU A 102 1.38 -11.04 -9.50
C LEU A 102 1.20 -12.47 -10.07
N GLU A 103 0.22 -13.19 -9.52
CA GLU A 103 -0.28 -14.46 -10.07
C GLU A 103 -1.41 -14.22 -11.08
N LEU A 104 -1.06 -13.67 -12.24
CA LEU A 104 -2.02 -13.22 -13.28
C LEU A 104 -3.02 -14.30 -13.72
N ASN A 105 -2.60 -15.58 -13.77
CA ASN A 105 -3.49 -16.67 -14.13
C ASN A 105 -4.60 -16.87 -13.09
N GLU A 106 -4.28 -16.73 -11.81
CA GLU A 106 -5.27 -16.85 -10.73
C GLU A 106 -6.16 -15.62 -10.68
N ILE A 107 -5.61 -14.40 -10.83
CA ILE A 107 -6.41 -13.17 -10.94
C ILE A 107 -7.46 -13.30 -12.06
N GLN A 108 -7.05 -13.74 -13.26
CA GLN A 108 -7.97 -13.94 -14.39
C GLN A 108 -9.03 -15.01 -14.12
N LYS A 109 -8.66 -16.10 -13.43
CA LYS A 109 -9.63 -17.14 -13.03
C LYS A 109 -10.64 -16.60 -12.03
N GLU A 110 -10.22 -15.81 -11.06
CA GLU A 110 -11.12 -15.22 -10.07
C GLU A 110 -12.10 -14.24 -10.72
N ILE A 111 -11.62 -13.36 -11.61
CA ILE A 111 -12.47 -12.44 -12.39
C ILE A 111 -13.51 -13.24 -13.21
N ALA A 112 -13.12 -14.38 -13.80
CA ALA A 112 -13.99 -15.20 -14.62
C ALA A 112 -15.07 -16.00 -13.84
N LYS A 113 -15.09 -15.97 -12.49
CA LYS A 113 -16.11 -16.67 -11.69
C LYS A 113 -17.49 -15.98 -11.71
N GLU A 114 -17.62 -14.82 -12.35
CA GLU A 114 -18.88 -14.07 -12.57
C GLU A 114 -19.69 -13.79 -11.29
N GLY A 115 -18.99 -13.54 -10.17
CA GLY A 115 -19.58 -13.24 -8.86
C GLY A 115 -19.24 -11.84 -8.37
N ASN A 116 -19.99 -11.35 -7.37
CA ASN A 116 -19.66 -10.13 -6.65
C ASN A 116 -18.64 -10.46 -5.56
N LEU A 117 -17.36 -10.26 -5.85
CA LEU A 117 -16.28 -10.41 -4.88
C LEU A 117 -16.38 -9.27 -3.86
N THR A 118 -16.48 -9.61 -2.58
CA THR A 118 -16.48 -8.59 -1.51
C THR A 118 -15.06 -8.27 -1.07
N GLY A 119 -14.87 -7.14 -0.38
CA GLY A 119 -13.60 -6.81 0.26
C GLY A 119 -13.12 -7.87 1.26
N ALA A 120 -14.05 -8.55 1.96
CA ALA A 120 -13.70 -9.64 2.86
C ALA A 120 -13.20 -10.88 2.09
N ASP A 121 -13.87 -11.22 0.98
CA ASP A 121 -13.41 -12.32 0.12
C ASP A 121 -12.05 -12.03 -0.54
N ALA A 122 -11.76 -10.75 -0.81
CA ALA A 122 -10.48 -10.27 -1.30
C ALA A 122 -9.37 -10.34 -0.24
N TRP A 123 -9.66 -9.93 1.00
CA TRP A 123 -8.73 -10.01 2.12
C TRP A 123 -8.26 -11.45 2.39
N ASP A 124 -9.15 -12.42 2.25
CA ASP A 124 -8.86 -13.85 2.46
C ASP A 124 -8.09 -14.51 1.30
N LYS A 125 -7.71 -13.76 0.25
CA LYS A 125 -6.90 -14.30 -0.86
C LYS A 125 -5.40 -14.26 -0.56
N GLU A 126 -4.66 -15.06 -1.34
CA GLU A 126 -3.20 -15.00 -1.39
C GLU A 126 -2.74 -13.59 -1.82
N ALA A 127 -1.55 -13.21 -1.36
CA ALA A 127 -1.05 -11.86 -1.53
C ALA A 127 -0.81 -11.47 -3.01
N GLU A 128 -0.38 -12.42 -3.83
CA GLU A 128 -0.06 -12.22 -5.26
C GLU A 128 -1.30 -11.98 -6.14
N VAL A 129 -2.52 -12.08 -5.56
CA VAL A 129 -3.78 -11.86 -6.27
C VAL A 129 -4.58 -10.66 -5.76
N ILE A 130 -4.03 -9.87 -4.82
CA ILE A 130 -4.69 -8.67 -4.30
C ILE A 130 -3.70 -7.50 -4.14
N GLY A 131 -4.13 -6.40 -3.53
CA GLY A 131 -3.24 -5.31 -3.14
C GLY A 131 -2.97 -4.26 -4.22
N PHE A 132 -1.93 -3.46 -4.00
CA PHE A 132 -1.58 -2.31 -4.83
C PHE A 132 -1.30 -2.68 -6.29
N HIS A 133 -0.57 -3.77 -6.53
CA HIS A 133 -0.19 -4.13 -7.89
C HIS A 133 -1.34 -4.73 -8.71
N VAL A 134 -2.33 -5.37 -8.07
CA VAL A 134 -3.54 -5.81 -8.78
C VAL A 134 -4.43 -4.62 -9.14
N THR A 135 -4.60 -3.68 -8.22
CA THR A 135 -5.32 -2.43 -8.53
C THR A 135 -4.59 -1.61 -9.61
N GLU A 136 -3.25 -1.61 -9.61
CA GLU A 136 -2.43 -1.02 -10.68
C GLU A 136 -2.69 -1.69 -12.04
N TYR A 137 -2.65 -3.02 -12.11
CA TYR A 137 -2.90 -3.79 -13.32
C TYR A 137 -4.28 -3.51 -13.94
N LEU A 138 -5.29 -3.27 -13.10
CA LEU A 138 -6.64 -2.94 -13.50
C LEU A 138 -6.81 -1.48 -13.95
N LEU A 139 -5.98 -0.55 -13.43
CA LEU A 139 -6.07 0.87 -13.73
C LEU A 139 -5.12 1.34 -14.85
N TYR A 140 -3.96 0.69 -15.02
CA TYR A 140 -2.88 1.16 -15.87
C TYR A 140 -2.49 0.17 -16.97
N ARG A 141 -2.01 0.72 -18.10
CA ARG A 141 -1.35 -0.02 -19.18
C ARG A 141 -0.29 0.88 -19.81
N ASP A 142 0.93 0.36 -19.96
CA ASP A 142 2.05 1.08 -20.58
C ASP A 142 2.31 2.48 -19.99
N GLY A 143 2.15 2.60 -18.67
CA GLY A 143 2.37 3.85 -17.92
C GLY A 143 1.28 4.91 -18.12
N GLN A 144 0.13 4.56 -18.68
CA GLN A 144 -1.05 5.42 -18.82
C GLN A 144 -2.27 4.77 -18.17
N SER A 145 -3.25 5.57 -17.74
CA SER A 145 -4.56 5.04 -17.38
C SER A 145 -5.14 4.23 -18.55
N ARG A 146 -5.72 3.07 -18.27
CA ARG A 146 -6.46 2.26 -19.25
C ARG A 146 -7.65 3.06 -19.80
N SER A 147 -8.16 2.66 -20.97
CA SER A 147 -9.47 3.13 -21.40
C SER A 147 -10.53 2.40 -20.58
N VAL A 148 -11.59 3.09 -20.17
CA VAL A 148 -12.64 2.44 -19.37
C VAL A 148 -13.34 1.31 -20.14
N LYS A 149 -13.29 1.36 -21.47
CA LYS A 149 -13.85 0.32 -22.35
C LYS A 149 -13.05 -0.98 -22.33
N ASP A 150 -11.85 -0.94 -21.76
CA ASP A 150 -10.98 -2.11 -21.63
C ASP A 150 -11.30 -2.92 -20.38
N LEU A 151 -12.22 -2.44 -19.51
CA LEU A 151 -12.61 -3.13 -18.28
C LEU A 151 -14.01 -3.73 -18.42
N THR A 152 -14.16 -4.98 -17.98
CA THR A 152 -15.46 -5.61 -17.79
C THR A 152 -16.08 -5.24 -16.44
N PRO A 153 -17.40 -5.44 -16.24
CA PRO A 153 -18.02 -5.28 -14.93
C PRO A 153 -17.35 -6.13 -13.82
N GLU A 154 -16.87 -7.33 -14.16
CA GLU A 154 -16.17 -8.22 -13.23
C GLU A 154 -14.79 -7.68 -12.86
N GLU A 155 -14.05 -7.08 -13.81
CA GLU A 155 -12.79 -6.37 -13.52
C GLU A 155 -13.02 -5.14 -12.63
N LEU A 156 -14.11 -4.40 -12.84
CA LEU A 156 -14.47 -3.25 -12.01
C LEU A 156 -14.84 -3.68 -10.58
N ASN A 157 -15.58 -4.78 -10.45
CA ASN A 157 -15.89 -5.36 -9.15
C ASN A 157 -14.62 -5.84 -8.43
N TYR A 158 -13.72 -6.52 -9.14
CA TYR A 158 -12.45 -6.96 -8.61
C TYR A 158 -11.58 -5.79 -8.14
N LEU A 159 -11.55 -4.69 -8.90
CA LEU A 159 -10.84 -3.47 -8.53
C LEU A 159 -11.34 -2.92 -7.19
N VAL A 160 -12.66 -2.85 -6.99
CA VAL A 160 -13.26 -2.39 -5.73
C VAL A 160 -12.93 -3.35 -4.59
N ALA A 161 -13.08 -4.65 -4.79
CA ALA A 161 -12.78 -5.66 -3.77
C ALA A 161 -11.30 -5.64 -3.35
N ALA A 162 -10.37 -5.55 -4.30
CA ALA A 162 -8.94 -5.44 -4.04
C ALA A 162 -8.58 -4.12 -3.35
N THR A 163 -9.31 -3.05 -3.63
CA THR A 163 -9.14 -1.76 -2.94
C THR A 163 -9.65 -1.82 -1.50
N ASP A 164 -10.74 -2.54 -1.23
CA ASP A 164 -11.28 -2.70 0.11
C ASP A 164 -10.31 -3.45 1.04
N ALA A 165 -9.45 -4.33 0.51
CA ALA A 165 -8.38 -4.98 1.26
C ALA A 165 -7.25 -4.01 1.68
N LEU A 166 -7.19 -2.79 1.12
CA LEU A 166 -6.21 -1.77 1.43
C LEU A 166 -6.68 -0.75 2.48
N VAL A 167 -7.90 -0.91 3.02
CA VAL A 167 -8.61 0.11 3.83
C VAL A 167 -8.99 -0.41 5.22
#